data_AF-A0A7S2DDT6-F1
#
_entry.id   AF-A0A7S2DDT6-F1
#
_cell.length_a   1.000
_cell.length_b   1.000
_cell.length_c   1.000
_cell.angle_alpha   90.00
_cell.angle_beta   90.00
_cell.angle_gamma   90.00
#
_symmetry.space_group_name_H-M   'P 1'
#
loop_
_entity.id
_entity.type
_entity.pdbx_description
1 polymer ?
#
loop_
_entity_poly.entity_id
_entity_poly.type
_entity_poly.pdbx_seq_one_letter_code
_entity_poly.pdbx_strand_id
1 'polypeptide(L)'
;AELRELFSTGERLLEQGRCTAVRPILDRVVSLMTVPLVQGTLRYAYMIGEQPSERSQKNAAEGAVFSAAVLPLVASCNPSAAETVSSHMKFGLYDAGTFPSFTVVKQALESTYSC
;
A
#
# COMPACT_ATOMS: atom_id res chain seq x y z
N ALA A 1 -3.43 8.24 -17.80
CA ALA A 1 -3.21 7.81 -19.19
C ALA A 1 -2.17 6.69 -19.24
N GLU A 2 -0.98 6.90 -18.66
CA GLU A 2 0.13 5.94 -18.63
C GLU A 2 -0.22 4.51 -18.16
N LEU A 3 -0.89 4.36 -17.01
CA LEU A 3 -1.20 3.02 -16.47
C LEU A 3 -2.03 2.17 -17.45
N ARG A 4 -3.02 2.77 -18.13
CA ARG A 4 -3.86 2.06 -19.11
C ARG A 4 -3.04 1.60 -20.32
N GLU A 5 -2.13 2.44 -20.81
CA GLU A 5 -1.26 2.08 -21.94
C GLU A 5 -0.33 0.90 -21.61
N LEU A 6 0.18 0.84 -20.38
CA LEU A 6 0.99 -0.28 -19.91
C LEU A 6 0.17 -1.58 -19.90
N PHE A 7 -1.08 -1.55 -19.43
CA PHE A 7 -1.96 -2.71 -19.46
C PHE A 7 -2.24 -3.19 -20.90
N SER A 8 -2.64 -2.29 -21.79
CA SER A 8 -2.90 -2.63 -23.21
C SER A 8 -1.64 -3.18 -23.91
N THR A 9 -0.47 -2.62 -23.61
CA THR A 9 0.81 -3.10 -24.17
C THR A 9 1.18 -4.48 -23.62
N GLY A 10 1.00 -4.70 -22.32
CA GLY A 10 1.26 -5.98 -21.67
C GLY A 10 0.36 -7.09 -22.22
N GLU A 11 -0.94 -6.82 -22.37
CA GLU A 11 -1.91 -7.73 -22.99
C GLU A 11 -1.47 -8.17 -24.39
N ARG A 12 -1.19 -7.22 -25.28
CA ARG A 12 -0.73 -7.51 -26.64
C ARG A 12 0.57 -8.33 -26.67
N LEU A 13 1.50 -8.08 -25.75
CA LEU A 13 2.75 -8.85 -25.67
C LEU A 13 2.50 -10.29 -25.20
N LEU A 14 1.54 -10.51 -24.31
CA LEU A 14 1.12 -11.84 -23.87
C LEU A 14 0.45 -12.61 -25.00
N GLU A 15 -0.45 -11.99 -25.76
CA GLU A 15 -1.09 -12.60 -26.94
C GLU A 15 -0.07 -13.05 -28.00
N GLN A 16 1.04 -12.32 -28.13
CA GLN A 16 2.15 -12.65 -29.03
C GLN A 16 3.12 -13.71 -28.47
N GLY A 17 2.89 -14.23 -27.26
CA GLY A 17 3.79 -15.19 -26.60
C GLY A 17 5.12 -14.58 -26.13
N ARG A 18 5.24 -13.25 -26.06
CA ARG A 18 6.49 -12.53 -25.73
C ARG A 18 6.64 -12.32 -24.22
N CYS A 19 6.58 -13.39 -23.43
CA CYS A 19 6.55 -13.34 -21.96
C CYS A 19 7.70 -12.55 -21.31
N THR A 20 8.91 -12.60 -21.88
CA THR A 20 10.07 -11.85 -21.37
C THR A 20 9.91 -10.34 -21.52
N ALA A 21 9.25 -9.88 -22.58
CA ALA A 21 8.99 -8.46 -22.83
C ALA A 21 7.92 -7.87 -21.89
N VAL A 22 7.10 -8.72 -21.26
CA VAL A 22 6.04 -8.29 -20.33
C VAL A 22 6.62 -7.91 -18.97
N ARG A 23 7.74 -8.51 -18.55
CA ARG A 23 8.37 -8.25 -17.24
C ARG A 23 8.61 -6.77 -16.95
N PRO A 24 9.31 -5.99 -17.80
CA PRO A 24 9.52 -4.57 -17.53
C PRO A 24 8.22 -3.74 -17.53
N ILE A 25 7.18 -4.17 -18.25
CA ILE A 25 5.86 -3.53 -18.22
C ILE A 25 5.19 -3.77 -16.86
N LEU A 26 5.23 -5.01 -16.37
CA LEU A 26 4.71 -5.38 -15.05
C LEU A 26 5.39 -4.58 -13.95
N ASP A 27 6.72 -4.46 -13.98
CA ASP A 27 7.48 -3.72 -12.97
C ASP A 27 7.04 -2.25 -12.91
N ARG A 28 6.79 -1.63 -14.08
CA ARG A 28 6.25 -0.27 -14.16
C ARG A 28 4.82 -0.17 -13.63
N VAL A 29 3.96 -1.14 -13.94
CA VAL A 29 2.58 -1.20 -13.41
C VAL A 29 2.60 -1.32 -11.89
N VAL A 30 3.41 -2.22 -11.33
CA VAL A 30 3.55 -2.40 -9.87
C VAL A 30 4.04 -1.11 -9.22
N SER A 31 5.04 -0.45 -9.79
CA SER A 31 5.54 0.84 -9.30
C SER A 31 4.43 1.90 -9.24
N LEU A 32 3.67 2.08 -10.33
CA LEU A 32 2.57 3.05 -10.39
C LEU A 32 1.40 2.70 -9.46
N MET A 33 1.05 1.41 -9.35
CA MET A 33 -0.05 0.96 -8.49
C MET A 33 0.33 0.98 -7.01
N THR A 34 1.61 0.93 -6.66
CA THR A 34 2.06 1.03 -5.26
C THR A 34 1.82 2.44 -4.69
N VAL A 35 1.91 3.48 -5.52
CA VAL A 35 1.69 4.87 -5.09
C VAL A 35 0.33 5.08 -4.40
N PRO A 36 -0.82 4.74 -5.01
CA PRO A 36 -2.11 4.91 -4.35
C PRO A 36 -2.28 4.00 -3.12
N LEU A 37 -1.59 2.86 -3.03
CA LEU A 37 -1.63 1.99 -1.85
C LEU A 37 -0.93 2.63 -0.64
N VAL A 38 0.26 3.21 -0.87
CA VAL A 38 0.97 4.00 0.15
C VAL A 38 0.16 5.23 0.55
N GLN A 39 -0.37 5.98 -0.43
CA GLN A 39 -1.19 7.16 -0.16
C GLN A 39 -2.46 6.82 0.61
N GLY A 40 -3.15 5.73 0.25
CA GLY A 40 -4.33 5.23 0.98
C GLY A 40 -3.97 4.87 2.42
N THR A 41 -2.89 4.12 2.63
CA THR A 41 -2.41 3.75 3.96
C THR A 41 -2.16 4.99 4.83
N LEU A 42 -1.43 5.97 4.31
CA LEU A 42 -1.13 7.23 5.01
C LEU A 42 -2.39 8.05 5.30
N ARG A 43 -3.32 8.13 4.34
CA ARG A 43 -4.58 8.84 4.50
C ARG A 43 -5.38 8.28 5.68
N TYR A 44 -5.60 6.96 5.73
CA TYR A 44 -6.40 6.37 6.80
C TYR A 44 -5.67 6.32 8.14
N ALA A 45 -4.34 6.17 8.14
CA ALA A 45 -3.54 6.34 9.36
C ALA A 45 -3.76 7.73 9.96
N TYR A 46 -3.76 8.79 9.13
CA TYR A 46 -4.02 10.16 9.57
C TYR A 46 -5.47 10.37 10.02
N MET A 47 -6.45 9.97 9.20
CA MET A 47 -7.88 10.15 9.52
C MET A 47 -8.25 9.47 10.84
N ILE A 48 -7.82 8.23 11.08
CA ILE A 48 -8.20 7.50 12.29
C ILE A 48 -7.35 7.94 13.49
N GLY A 49 -6.04 8.15 13.29
CA GLY A 49 -5.11 8.52 14.36
C GLY A 49 -5.36 9.93 14.90
N GLU A 50 -5.47 10.90 14.00
CA GLU A 50 -5.39 12.32 14.32
C GLU A 50 -6.76 13.04 14.29
N GLN A 51 -7.79 12.45 13.69
CA GLN A 51 -9.12 13.08 13.58
C GLN A 51 -10.21 12.23 14.27
N PRO A 52 -10.54 12.51 15.54
CA PRO A 52 -11.56 11.76 16.26
C PRO A 52 -12.93 11.69 15.56
N SER A 53 -13.32 12.70 14.80
CA SER A 53 -14.56 12.72 14.02
C SER A 53 -14.59 11.75 12.84
N GLU A 54 -13.42 11.33 12.34
CA GLU A 54 -13.26 10.39 11.23
C GLU A 54 -13.04 8.94 11.70
N ARG A 55 -13.03 8.70 13.01
CA ARG A 55 -12.91 7.36 13.58
C ARG A 55 -14.18 6.58 13.30
N SER A 56 -14.05 5.58 12.42
CA SER A 56 -15.12 4.65 12.09
C SER A 56 -14.56 3.28 11.71
N GLN A 57 -15.35 2.22 11.90
CA GLN A 57 -15.02 0.87 11.44
C GLN A 57 -14.75 0.85 9.93
N LYS A 58 -15.50 1.64 9.15
CA LYS A 58 -15.30 1.77 7.71
C LYS A 58 -13.89 2.28 7.38
N ASN A 59 -13.50 3.43 7.96
CA ASN A 59 -12.20 4.02 7.68
C ASN A 59 -11.07 3.10 8.15
N ALA A 60 -11.24 2.42 9.30
CA ALA A 60 -10.30 1.41 9.78
C ALA A 60 -10.15 0.22 8.83
N ALA A 61 -11.26 -0.30 8.30
CA ALA A 61 -11.25 -1.37 7.31
C ALA A 61 -10.54 -0.94 6.02
N GLU A 62 -10.84 0.25 5.50
CA GLU A 62 -10.21 0.79 4.28
C GLU A 62 -8.69 0.94 4.49
N GLY A 63 -8.26 1.53 5.60
CA GLY A 63 -6.84 1.65 5.95
C GLY A 63 -6.13 0.31 6.11
N ALA A 64 -6.79 -0.68 6.72
CA ALA A 64 -6.26 -2.02 6.86
C ALA A 64 -6.04 -2.70 5.50
N VAL A 65 -6.99 -2.57 4.57
CA VAL A 65 -6.86 -3.14 3.22
C VAL A 65 -5.74 -2.48 2.43
N PHE A 66 -5.65 -1.14 2.47
CA PHE A 66 -4.55 -0.42 1.80
C PHE A 66 -3.19 -0.84 2.35
N SER A 67 -3.04 -0.92 3.68
CA SER A 67 -1.77 -1.31 4.30
C SER A 67 -1.41 -2.77 3.97
N ALA A 68 -2.37 -3.70 4.06
CA ALA A 68 -2.16 -5.11 3.77
C ALA A 68 -1.65 -5.35 2.33
N ALA A 69 -2.11 -4.54 1.37
CA ALA A 69 -1.68 -4.65 -0.02
C ALA A 69 -0.21 -4.25 -0.24
N VAL A 70 0.34 -3.33 0.58
CA VAL A 70 1.74 -2.87 0.45
C VAL A 70 2.71 -3.61 1.37
N LEU A 71 2.22 -4.29 2.42
CA LEU A 71 3.06 -5.01 3.40
C LEU A 71 4.10 -5.96 2.77
N PRO A 72 3.79 -6.79 1.76
CA PRO A 72 4.80 -7.66 1.15
C PRO A 72 5.96 -6.89 0.49
N LEU A 73 5.67 -5.74 -0.14
CA LEU A 73 6.68 -4.88 -0.75
C LEU A 73 7.57 -4.27 0.34
N VAL A 74 6.97 -3.72 1.39
CA VAL A 74 7.72 -3.18 2.54
C VAL A 74 8.57 -4.27 3.20
N ALA A 75 8.02 -5.48 3.39
CA ALA A 75 8.71 -6.58 4.06
C ALA A 75 9.92 -7.08 3.25
N SER A 76 9.85 -7.04 1.91
CA SER A 76 11.00 -7.38 1.06
C SER A 76 12.19 -6.43 1.24
N CYS A 77 11.92 -5.18 1.62
CA CYS A 77 12.93 -4.15 1.86
C CYS A 77 13.36 -4.09 3.33
N ASN A 78 12.39 -4.11 4.26
CA ASN A 78 12.59 -4.04 5.69
C ASN A 78 11.43 -4.74 6.43
N PRO A 79 11.63 -5.99 6.91
CA PRO A 79 10.61 -6.72 7.67
C PRO A 79 10.13 -6.00 8.93
N SER A 80 11.01 -5.28 9.63
CA SER A 80 10.66 -4.54 10.85
C SER A 80 9.76 -3.33 10.54
N ALA A 81 9.96 -2.67 9.40
CA ALA A 81 9.09 -1.59 8.96
C ALA A 81 7.70 -2.13 8.61
N ALA A 82 7.63 -3.29 7.93
CA ALA A 82 6.36 -3.94 7.62
C ALA A 82 5.59 -4.34 8.89
N GLU A 83 6.28 -4.89 9.89
CA GLU A 83 5.66 -5.21 11.18
C GLU A 83 5.14 -3.95 11.90
N THR A 84 5.89 -2.84 11.84
CA THR A 84 5.46 -1.54 12.37
C THR A 84 4.20 -1.03 11.68
N VAL A 85 4.13 -1.08 10.35
CA VAL A 85 2.91 -0.69 9.61
C VAL A 85 1.74 -1.59 9.98
N SER A 86 1.96 -2.91 10.04
CA SER A 86 0.93 -3.90 10.37
C SER A 86 0.38 -3.73 11.78
N SER A 87 1.23 -3.50 12.77
CA SER A 87 0.82 -3.36 14.17
C SER A 87 -0.06 -2.13 14.41
N HIS A 88 0.07 -1.10 13.58
CA HIS A 88 -0.74 0.12 13.63
C HIS A 88 -1.98 0.09 12.74
N MET A 89 -1.96 -0.65 11.63
CA MET A 89 -3.02 -0.58 10.60
C MET A 89 -3.84 -1.86 10.45
N LYS A 90 -3.51 -2.97 11.13
CA LYS A 90 -4.22 -4.24 10.96
C LYS A 90 -5.71 -4.16 11.31
N PHE A 91 -6.47 -5.02 10.66
CA PHE A 91 -7.91 -5.17 10.91
C PHE A 91 -8.19 -5.53 12.38
N GLY A 92 -9.30 -5.02 12.93
CA GLY A 92 -9.73 -5.29 14.31
C GLY A 92 -9.16 -4.36 15.40
N LEU A 93 -8.17 -3.52 15.10
CA LEU A 93 -7.63 -2.55 16.08
C LEU A 93 -8.68 -1.54 16.55
N TYR A 94 -9.54 -1.10 15.64
CA TYR A 94 -10.61 -0.14 15.95
C TYR A 94 -11.57 -0.67 17.00
N ASP A 95 -12.00 -1.94 16.88
CA ASP A 95 -12.92 -2.58 17.83
C ASP A 95 -12.26 -2.80 19.20
N ALA A 96 -10.93 -2.89 19.23
CA ALA A 96 -10.13 -2.91 20.45
C ALA A 96 -9.82 -1.51 21.02
N GLY A 97 -10.41 -0.43 20.47
CA GLY A 97 -10.16 0.94 20.90
C GLY A 97 -8.73 1.42 20.66
N THR A 98 -8.00 0.76 19.76
CA THR A 98 -6.61 1.09 19.42
C THR A 98 -6.58 1.82 18.08
N PHE A 99 -5.91 2.97 18.05
CA PHE A 99 -5.84 3.82 16.86
C PHE A 99 -4.39 3.92 16.34
N PRO A 100 -4.18 4.04 15.01
CA PRO A 100 -2.84 4.18 14.44
C PRO A 100 -2.16 5.47 14.88
N SER A 101 -0.82 5.47 14.88
CA SER A 101 -0.04 6.70 14.92
C SER A 101 0.38 7.02 13.49
N PHE A 102 -0.10 8.16 12.96
CA PHE A 102 0.23 8.57 11.59
C PHE A 102 1.74 8.71 11.38
N THR A 103 2.43 9.36 12.32
CA THR A 103 3.87 9.60 12.24
C THR A 103 4.67 8.31 12.19
N VAL A 104 4.31 7.32 13.02
CA VAL A 104 5.00 6.02 13.05
C VAL A 104 4.79 5.26 11.74
N VAL A 105 3.55 5.21 11.24
CA VAL A 105 3.23 4.55 9.96
C VAL A 105 3.98 5.24 8.81
N LYS A 106 4.00 6.57 8.80
CA LYS A 106 4.70 7.36 7.79
C LYS A 106 6.21 7.09 7.79
N GLN A 107 6.85 7.16 8.95
CA GLN A 107 8.29 6.92 9.07
C GLN A 107 8.68 5.50 8.66
N ALA A 108 7.87 4.50 9.04
CA ALA A 108 8.10 3.11 8.64
C ALA A 108 8.05 2.95 7.11
N LEU A 109 7.06 3.52 6.44
CA LEU A 109 6.97 3.50 4.98
C LEU A 109 8.12 4.27 4.31
N GLU A 110 8.42 5.48 4.78
CA GLU A 110 9.50 6.32 4.21
C GLU A 110 10.88 5.67 4.34
N SER A 111 11.09 4.85 5.37
CA SER A 111 12.35 4.10 5.57
C SER A 111 12.65 3.10 4.44
N THR A 112 11.66 2.72 3.64
CA THR A 112 11.82 1.75 2.54
C THR A 112 11.83 2.38 1.15
N TYR A 113 11.75 3.71 0.99
CA TYR A 113 11.62 4.33 -0.34
C TYR A 113 12.87 4.30 -1.22
N SER A 114 14.04 3.99 -0.63
CA SER A 114 15.29 3.81 -1.38
C SER A 114 15.51 2.38 -1.87
N CYS A 115 14.66 1.47 -1.43
CA CYS A 115 14.41 0.18 -2.04
C CYS A 115 13.34 0.38 -3.14
#